data_AF-A0A2M7A0R2-F1
#
_entry.id   AF-A0A2M7A0R2-F1
#
_cell.length_a   1.000
_cell.length_b   1.000
_cell.length_c   1.000
_cell.angle_alpha   90.00
_cell.angle_beta   90.00
_cell.angle_gamma   90.00
#
_symmetry.space_group_name_H-M   'P 1'
#
loop_
_entity.id
_entity.type
_entity.pdbx_description
1 polymer ?
#
loop_
_entity_poly.entity_id
_entity_poly.type
_entity_poly.pdbx_seq_one_letter_code
_entity_poly.pdbx_strand_id
1 'polypeptide(L)'
;KMLSVEQDPPLGTGHAVMQTERLLDKFKGYVLILCGDTPLLTQKTISDFINFTKEAKATCGILTAEMSDPASYGRIIRNQSGEITKIVEAKDLLKEQSNIYEINSGVYCILNQSLFKFLKEITPNNKQNEYYLTDIIEHMINSREKVVGFKIDNPDELTGINTRNDLALATSIMRNRINEKHMQNGVTIIDPQTTYIDHAVSISADTTIWPNTHIYGKTRIGKNCTIETGSIIKDTKISDNVHVKPYCVIEESFIDSKTVIGPFARLRPESKLGKNVRIGNFVEIKKSKITQGTKANHLSYIGDSEIGANVNIGCGTITCNYDGVKKYKTIIEDNVFVGSDSQFIAPVKIGKGATIGAGSTITENVPPNSLALSRSKQVIKKDWKRKEKTDK
;
A
#
# COMPACT_ATOMS: atom_id res chain seq x y z
N LYS A 1 5.18 10.05 -22.45
CA LYS A 1 3.78 10.20 -22.93
C LYS A 1 3.13 8.83 -22.83
N MET A 2 1.96 8.71 -22.22
CA MET A 2 1.19 7.46 -22.24
C MET A 2 0.13 7.58 -23.33
N LEU A 3 0.09 6.61 -24.22
CA LEU A 3 -0.87 6.52 -25.31
C LEU A 3 -1.69 5.24 -25.10
N SER A 4 -2.95 5.25 -25.52
CA SER A 4 -3.83 4.10 -25.45
C SER A 4 -4.34 3.76 -26.85
N VAL A 5 -4.49 2.47 -27.10
CA VAL A 5 -5.20 1.92 -28.24
C VAL A 5 -6.21 0.91 -27.72
N GLU A 6 -7.33 0.79 -28.41
CA GLU A 6 -8.38 -0.18 -28.05
C GLU A 6 -8.22 -1.43 -28.91
N GLN A 7 -8.38 -2.59 -28.28
CA GLN A 7 -8.50 -3.87 -28.96
C GLN A 7 -9.93 -4.36 -28.78
N ASP A 8 -10.76 -4.13 -29.81
CA ASP A 8 -12.12 -4.66 -29.87
C ASP A 8 -12.39 -5.22 -31.27
N PRO A 9 -12.72 -6.52 -31.42
CA PRO A 9 -12.79 -7.56 -30.38
C PRO A 9 -11.40 -8.08 -29.92
N PRO A 10 -11.32 -8.82 -28.78
CA PRO A 10 -10.08 -9.39 -28.26
C PRO A 10 -9.66 -10.65 -29.04
N LEU A 11 -9.10 -10.47 -30.23
CA LEU A 11 -8.71 -11.56 -31.15
C LEU A 11 -7.33 -12.17 -30.87
N GLY A 12 -6.80 -12.08 -29.65
CA GLY A 12 -5.50 -12.65 -29.28
C GLY A 12 -4.35 -11.63 -29.17
N THR A 13 -3.21 -12.10 -28.67
CA THR A 13 -2.04 -11.26 -28.31
C THR A 13 -1.37 -10.60 -29.52
N GLY A 14 -1.30 -11.28 -30.66
CA GLY A 14 -0.80 -10.69 -31.92
C GLY A 14 -1.70 -9.55 -32.40
N HIS A 15 -3.02 -9.74 -32.34
CA HIS A 15 -4.00 -8.69 -32.69
C HIS A 15 -3.89 -7.46 -31.78
N ALA A 16 -3.61 -7.67 -30.48
CA ALA A 16 -3.39 -6.57 -29.53
C ALA A 16 -2.20 -5.69 -29.96
N VAL A 17 -1.10 -6.30 -30.38
CA VAL A 17 0.08 -5.57 -30.87
C VAL A 17 -0.21 -4.90 -32.22
N MET A 18 -0.99 -5.52 -33.11
CA MET A 18 -1.39 -4.89 -34.39
C MET A 18 -2.12 -3.56 -34.19
N GLN A 19 -2.91 -3.40 -33.12
CA GLN A 19 -3.61 -2.13 -32.84
C GLN A 19 -2.65 -0.95 -32.60
N THR A 20 -1.38 -1.25 -32.31
CA THR A 20 -0.34 -0.24 -32.10
C THR A 20 0.35 0.20 -33.40
N GLU A 21 0.07 -0.42 -34.56
CA GLU A 21 0.79 -0.18 -35.83
C GLU A 21 0.80 1.31 -36.20
N ARG A 22 -0.36 1.99 -36.15
CA ARG A 22 -0.45 3.42 -36.49
C ARG A 22 0.39 4.35 -35.62
N LEU A 23 0.76 3.90 -34.41
CA LEU A 23 1.58 4.67 -33.48
C LEU A 23 3.06 4.37 -33.63
N LEU A 24 3.40 3.18 -34.13
CA LEU A 24 4.77 2.67 -34.19
C LEU A 24 5.30 2.53 -35.61
N ASP A 25 4.50 2.68 -36.67
CA ASP A 25 4.89 2.48 -38.08
C ASP A 25 6.19 3.22 -38.48
N LYS A 26 6.36 4.45 -38.00
CA LYS A 26 7.51 5.32 -38.28
C LYS A 26 8.66 5.17 -37.28
N PHE A 27 8.45 4.43 -36.19
CA PHE A 27 9.46 4.24 -35.17
C PHE A 27 10.60 3.36 -35.70
N LYS A 28 11.85 3.77 -35.46
CA LYS A 28 13.05 2.99 -35.81
C LYS A 28 13.75 2.58 -34.52
N GLY A 29 13.78 1.28 -34.25
CA GLY A 29 14.43 0.72 -33.06
C GLY A 29 13.73 -0.52 -32.55
N TYR A 30 14.03 -0.89 -31.31
CA TYR A 30 13.40 -2.02 -30.63
C TYR A 30 12.11 -1.60 -29.94
N VAL A 31 11.07 -2.40 -30.10
CA VAL A 31 9.82 -2.36 -29.33
C VAL A 31 9.91 -3.40 -28.24
N LEU A 32 9.74 -2.97 -26.98
CA LEU A 32 9.56 -3.85 -25.85
C LEU A 32 8.06 -4.13 -25.67
N ILE A 33 7.69 -5.40 -25.63
CA ILE A 33 6.32 -5.86 -25.39
C ILE A 33 6.29 -6.48 -24.00
N LEU A 34 5.34 -6.04 -23.17
CA LEU A 34 5.14 -6.49 -21.80
C LEU A 34 3.67 -6.85 -21.59
N CYS A 35 3.40 -7.85 -20.77
CA CYS A 35 2.05 -8.18 -20.31
C CYS A 35 1.68 -7.38 -19.05
N GLY A 36 0.45 -6.86 -18.99
CA GLY A 36 -0.01 -6.02 -17.87
C GLY A 36 -0.25 -6.79 -16.56
N ASP A 37 -0.27 -8.11 -16.61
CA ASP A 37 -0.55 -9.05 -15.53
C ASP A 37 0.70 -9.66 -14.90
N THR A 38 1.91 -9.19 -15.28
CA THR A 38 3.20 -9.68 -14.78
C THR A 38 3.89 -8.61 -13.92
N PRO A 39 3.42 -8.35 -12.68
CA PRO A 39 3.81 -7.16 -11.90
C PRO A 39 5.18 -7.26 -11.21
N LEU A 40 5.83 -8.43 -11.25
CA LEU A 40 7.07 -8.69 -10.50
C LEU A 40 8.35 -8.43 -11.30
N LEU A 41 8.23 -8.15 -12.60
CA LEU A 41 9.35 -7.80 -13.47
C LEU A 41 10.09 -6.57 -12.94
N THR A 42 11.41 -6.71 -12.79
CA THR A 42 12.25 -5.62 -12.30
C THR A 42 12.81 -4.77 -13.44
N GLN A 43 13.08 -3.50 -13.14
CA GLN A 43 13.75 -2.60 -14.08
C GLN A 43 15.12 -3.14 -14.53
N LYS A 44 15.86 -3.79 -13.62
CA LYS A 44 17.17 -4.38 -13.92
C LYS A 44 17.02 -5.47 -14.99
N THR A 45 16.13 -6.43 -14.76
CA THR A 45 15.86 -7.52 -15.71
C THR A 45 15.47 -7.02 -17.09
N ILE A 46 14.57 -6.04 -17.16
CA ILE A 46 14.15 -5.43 -18.44
C ILE A 46 15.34 -4.77 -19.14
N SER A 47 16.18 -4.05 -18.41
CA SER A 47 17.34 -3.35 -18.97
C SER A 47 18.39 -4.33 -19.50
N ASP A 48 18.72 -5.36 -18.72
CA ASP A 48 19.68 -6.40 -19.08
C ASP A 48 19.19 -7.17 -20.34
N PHE A 49 17.90 -7.52 -20.38
CA PHE A 49 17.27 -8.18 -21.53
C PHE A 49 17.35 -7.35 -22.83
N ILE A 50 17.06 -6.06 -22.75
CA ILE A 50 17.14 -5.16 -23.92
C ILE A 50 18.59 -5.05 -24.41
N ASN A 51 19.55 -4.92 -23.50
CA ASN A 51 20.97 -4.81 -23.85
C ASN A 51 21.48 -6.10 -24.49
N PHE A 52 21.16 -7.25 -23.91
CA PHE A 52 21.48 -8.56 -24.47
C PHE A 52 20.97 -8.71 -25.91
N THR A 53 19.72 -8.32 -26.16
CA THR A 53 19.11 -8.40 -27.50
C THR A 53 19.85 -7.51 -28.51
N LYS A 54 20.19 -6.28 -28.11
CA LYS A 54 20.93 -5.32 -28.93
C LYS A 54 22.36 -5.77 -29.23
N GLU A 55 23.08 -6.25 -28.22
CA GLU A 55 24.46 -6.73 -28.36
C GLU A 55 24.54 -7.96 -29.26
N ALA A 56 23.56 -8.86 -29.15
CA ALA A 56 23.41 -9.98 -30.06
C ALA A 56 23.06 -9.56 -31.49
N LYS A 57 22.69 -8.30 -31.74
CA LYS A 57 22.13 -7.81 -33.01
C LYS A 57 20.97 -8.68 -33.49
N ALA A 58 20.14 -9.11 -32.54
CA ALA A 58 19.03 -10.01 -32.81
C ALA A 58 17.81 -9.22 -33.30
N THR A 59 17.06 -9.80 -34.24
CA THR A 59 15.78 -9.25 -34.70
C THR A 59 14.73 -9.34 -33.59
N CYS A 60 14.77 -10.42 -32.79
CA CYS A 60 13.87 -10.65 -31.68
C CYS A 60 14.63 -11.26 -30.49
N GLY A 61 14.49 -10.64 -29.32
CA GLY A 61 14.81 -11.22 -28.03
C GLY A 61 13.53 -11.73 -27.36
N ILE A 62 13.61 -12.86 -26.69
CA ILE A 62 12.54 -13.44 -25.87
C ILE A 62 13.08 -13.60 -24.45
N LEU A 63 12.34 -13.09 -23.46
CA LEU A 63 12.67 -13.32 -22.06
C LEU A 63 12.13 -14.70 -21.64
N THR A 64 12.97 -15.55 -21.06
CA THR A 64 12.62 -16.93 -20.70
C THR A 64 13.04 -17.24 -19.27
N ALA A 65 12.48 -18.29 -18.67
CA ALA A 65 12.96 -18.82 -17.39
C ALA A 65 12.69 -20.32 -17.31
N GLU A 66 13.37 -21.01 -16.41
CA GLU A 66 12.98 -22.36 -16.00
C GLU A 66 12.01 -22.31 -14.83
N MET A 67 10.86 -22.98 -14.97
CA MET A 67 9.86 -23.12 -13.91
C MET A 67 9.63 -24.60 -13.62
N SER A 68 9.54 -24.96 -12.33
CA SER A 68 9.25 -26.33 -11.91
C SER A 68 7.84 -26.78 -12.29
N ASP A 69 6.87 -25.85 -12.28
CA ASP A 69 5.50 -26.08 -12.75
C ASP A 69 5.17 -25.12 -13.91
N PRO A 70 5.45 -25.53 -15.16
CA PRO A 70 5.24 -24.68 -16.32
C PRO A 70 3.83 -24.81 -16.92
N ALA A 71 2.87 -25.46 -16.23
CA ALA A 71 1.61 -25.94 -16.83
C ALA A 71 0.83 -24.91 -17.66
N SER A 72 0.77 -23.64 -17.24
CA SER A 72 0.00 -22.59 -17.92
C SER A 72 0.76 -21.83 -19.01
N TYR A 73 2.07 -22.02 -19.14
CA TYR A 73 2.92 -21.19 -20.01
C TYR A 73 3.20 -21.84 -21.36
N GLY A 74 3.57 -21.06 -22.38
CA GLY A 74 4.16 -21.60 -23.60
C GLY A 74 5.56 -22.18 -23.34
N ARG A 75 6.00 -23.16 -24.14
CA ARG A 75 7.34 -23.77 -24.06
C ARG A 75 8.27 -23.22 -25.12
N ILE A 76 9.51 -22.94 -24.71
CA ILE A 76 10.59 -22.62 -25.65
C ILE A 76 11.15 -23.93 -26.20
N ILE A 77 11.03 -24.13 -27.51
CA ILE A 77 11.60 -25.31 -28.18
C ILE A 77 12.97 -24.91 -28.73
N ARG A 78 14.00 -25.69 -28.39
CA ARG A 78 15.37 -25.50 -28.88
C ARG A 78 15.84 -26.69 -29.72
N ASN A 79 16.71 -26.42 -30.68
CA ASN A 79 17.43 -27.47 -31.42
C ASN A 79 18.64 -27.99 -30.61
N GLN A 80 19.36 -28.98 -31.16
CA GLN A 80 20.55 -29.56 -30.53
C GLN A 80 21.70 -28.55 -30.35
N SER A 81 21.74 -27.49 -31.15
CA SER A 81 22.70 -26.38 -31.03
C SER A 81 22.29 -25.35 -29.97
N GLY A 82 21.15 -25.53 -29.31
CA GLY A 82 20.61 -24.63 -28.29
C GLY A 82 19.87 -23.41 -28.86
N GLU A 83 19.65 -23.34 -30.17
CA GLU A 83 18.93 -22.23 -30.81
C GLU A 83 17.42 -22.44 -30.69
N ILE A 84 16.67 -21.35 -30.49
CA ILE A 84 15.21 -21.40 -30.45
C ILE A 84 14.68 -21.72 -31.84
N THR A 85 13.76 -22.69 -31.94
CA THR A 85 13.11 -23.07 -33.21
C THR A 85 11.67 -22.60 -33.28
N LYS A 86 10.93 -22.63 -32.16
CA LYS A 86 9.57 -22.11 -32.04
C LYS A 86 9.15 -22.00 -30.57
N ILE A 87 7.99 -21.39 -30.37
CA ILE A 87 7.28 -21.39 -29.08
C ILE A 87 5.99 -22.18 -29.28
N VAL A 88 5.66 -23.07 -28.34
CA VAL A 88 4.41 -23.83 -28.37
C VAL A 88 3.56 -23.47 -27.16
N GLU A 89 2.37 -22.94 -27.39
CA GLU A 89 1.43 -22.57 -26.32
C GLU A 89 0.97 -23.77 -25.49
N ALA A 90 0.67 -23.56 -24.20
CA ALA A 90 0.34 -24.62 -23.26
C ALA A 90 -0.78 -25.56 -23.75
N LYS A 91 -1.80 -24.98 -24.40
CA LYS A 91 -2.97 -25.72 -24.93
C LYS A 91 -2.63 -26.54 -26.18
N ASP A 92 -1.54 -26.21 -26.86
CA ASP A 92 -1.11 -26.81 -28.11
C ASP A 92 0.08 -27.78 -27.93
N LEU A 93 0.54 -27.98 -26.69
CA LEU A 93 1.63 -28.91 -26.36
C LEU A 93 1.29 -30.37 -26.68
N LEU A 94 2.24 -31.06 -27.31
CA LEU A 94 2.24 -32.51 -27.42
C LEU A 94 2.70 -33.14 -26.10
N LYS A 95 2.30 -34.40 -25.84
CA LYS A 95 2.70 -35.13 -24.61
C LYS A 95 4.22 -35.16 -24.41
N GLU A 96 4.98 -35.31 -25.48
CA GLU A 96 6.45 -35.35 -25.44
C GLU A 96 7.09 -34.01 -25.06
N GLN A 97 6.38 -32.90 -25.29
CA GLN A 97 6.85 -31.54 -24.99
C GLN A 97 6.52 -31.10 -23.56
N SER A 98 5.77 -31.92 -22.80
CA SER A 98 5.37 -31.60 -21.42
C SER A 98 6.54 -31.55 -20.44
N ASN A 99 7.64 -32.22 -20.73
CA ASN A 99 8.87 -32.25 -19.92
C ASN A 99 9.83 -31.08 -20.19
N ILE A 100 9.43 -30.12 -21.02
CA ILE A 100 10.21 -28.89 -21.22
C ILE A 100 9.85 -27.93 -20.09
N TYR A 101 10.85 -27.43 -19.37
CA TYR A 101 10.67 -26.52 -18.24
C TYR A 101 11.01 -25.06 -18.56
N GLU A 102 11.65 -24.80 -19.70
CA GLU A 102 11.89 -23.45 -20.18
C GLU A 102 10.59 -22.85 -20.75
N ILE A 103 10.12 -21.80 -20.09
CA ILE A 103 8.85 -21.12 -20.40
C ILE A 103 9.05 -19.84 -21.21
N ASN A 104 8.04 -19.54 -22.02
CA ASN A 104 7.86 -18.23 -22.62
C ASN A 104 7.22 -17.28 -21.59
N SER A 105 7.87 -16.14 -21.34
CA SER A 105 7.35 -15.10 -20.45
C SER A 105 6.25 -14.22 -21.05
N GLY A 106 6.10 -14.22 -22.38
CA GLY A 106 5.30 -13.21 -23.07
C GLY A 106 5.98 -11.83 -23.17
N VAL A 107 7.24 -11.70 -22.74
CA VAL A 107 8.04 -10.47 -22.85
C VAL A 107 9.01 -10.58 -24.02
N TYR A 108 8.92 -9.62 -24.93
CA TYR A 108 9.68 -9.61 -26.18
C TYR A 108 10.37 -8.28 -26.42
N CYS A 109 11.53 -8.31 -27.06
CA CYS A 109 12.24 -7.13 -27.54
C CYS A 109 12.49 -7.29 -29.05
N ILE A 110 11.73 -6.57 -29.88
CA ILE A 110 11.66 -6.86 -31.33
C ILE A 110 12.03 -5.62 -32.13
N LEU A 111 12.85 -5.77 -33.17
CA LEU A 111 13.08 -4.71 -34.15
C LEU A 111 11.77 -4.35 -34.84
N ASN A 112 11.36 -3.08 -34.71
CA ASN A 112 10.06 -2.60 -35.16
C ASN A 112 9.82 -2.83 -36.66
N GLN A 113 10.88 -2.74 -37.47
CA GLN A 113 10.82 -2.95 -38.92
C GLN A 113 10.42 -4.38 -39.29
N SER A 114 10.74 -5.35 -38.43
CA SER A 114 10.38 -6.75 -38.62
C SER A 114 9.06 -7.09 -37.94
N LEU A 115 8.73 -6.45 -36.81
CA LEU A 115 7.52 -6.72 -36.02
C LEU A 115 6.23 -6.74 -36.88
N PHE A 116 5.90 -5.63 -37.53
CA PHE A 116 4.65 -5.51 -38.31
C PHE A 116 4.68 -6.29 -39.62
N LYS A 117 5.87 -6.62 -40.14
CA LYS A 117 6.01 -7.53 -41.28
C LYS A 117 5.49 -8.92 -40.90
N PHE A 118 6.02 -9.49 -39.82
CA PHE A 118 5.66 -10.86 -39.40
C PHE A 118 4.28 -10.95 -38.75
N LEU A 119 3.78 -9.87 -38.11
CA LEU A 119 2.39 -9.84 -37.65
C LEU A 119 1.39 -10.00 -38.80
N LYS A 120 1.69 -9.53 -40.02
CA LYS A 120 0.78 -9.70 -41.17
C LYS A 120 0.72 -11.14 -41.69
N GLU A 121 1.66 -11.99 -41.28
CA GLU A 121 1.78 -13.39 -41.73
C GLU A 121 1.06 -14.38 -40.79
N ILE A 122 0.79 -13.99 -39.54
CA ILE A 122 0.13 -14.89 -38.58
C ILE A 122 -1.36 -15.03 -38.89
N THR A 123 -1.88 -16.23 -38.65
CA THR A 123 -3.28 -16.59 -38.89
C THR A 123 -3.89 -17.22 -37.63
N PRO A 124 -5.21 -17.10 -37.41
CA PRO A 124 -5.86 -17.66 -36.24
C PRO A 124 -6.12 -19.18 -36.39
N ASN A 125 -5.14 -19.93 -36.88
CA ASN A 125 -5.26 -21.38 -37.13
C ASN A 125 -4.68 -22.18 -35.96
N ASN A 126 -5.27 -22.02 -34.77
CA ASN A 126 -4.91 -22.73 -33.54
C ASN A 126 -6.18 -23.13 -32.77
N LYS A 127 -6.02 -23.86 -31.65
CA LYS A 127 -7.16 -24.35 -30.86
C LYS A 127 -8.05 -23.24 -30.29
N GLN A 128 -7.59 -21.99 -30.23
CA GLN A 128 -8.37 -20.85 -29.74
C GLN A 128 -8.98 -19.98 -30.85
N ASN A 129 -8.60 -20.19 -32.11
CA ASN A 129 -8.93 -19.29 -33.22
C ASN A 129 -8.49 -17.83 -32.97
N GLU A 130 -7.31 -17.65 -32.38
CA GLU A 130 -6.74 -16.34 -32.01
C GLU A 130 -5.44 -16.04 -32.77
N TYR A 131 -5.12 -14.76 -32.99
CA TYR A 131 -3.81 -14.36 -33.50
C TYR A 131 -2.78 -14.41 -32.37
N TYR A 132 -1.97 -15.47 -32.30
CA TYR A 132 -0.93 -15.58 -31.29
C TYR A 132 0.33 -14.80 -31.65
N LEU A 133 0.80 -13.97 -30.73
CA LEU A 133 2.06 -13.26 -30.90
C LEU A 133 3.25 -14.23 -31.00
N THR A 134 3.18 -15.41 -30.36
CA THR A 134 4.23 -16.44 -30.42
C THR A 134 4.51 -16.96 -31.82
N ASP A 135 3.51 -16.96 -32.69
CA ASP A 135 3.63 -17.55 -34.03
C ASP A 135 4.61 -16.76 -34.91
N ILE A 136 4.80 -15.45 -34.64
CA ILE A 136 5.78 -14.64 -35.38
C ILE A 136 7.21 -15.17 -35.21
N ILE A 137 7.50 -15.88 -34.11
CA ILE A 137 8.83 -16.41 -33.82
C ILE A 137 9.22 -17.47 -34.85
N GLU A 138 8.32 -18.39 -35.17
CA GLU A 138 8.55 -19.41 -36.18
C GLU A 138 8.70 -18.78 -37.58
N HIS A 139 7.87 -17.78 -37.91
CA HIS A 139 7.99 -17.04 -39.18
C HIS A 139 9.33 -16.28 -39.30
N MET A 140 9.80 -15.65 -38.22
CA MET A 140 11.10 -14.98 -38.16
C MET A 140 12.25 -15.96 -38.41
N ILE A 141 12.24 -17.09 -37.71
CA ILE A 141 13.29 -18.12 -37.83
C ILE A 141 13.31 -18.70 -39.25
N ASN A 142 12.14 -19.03 -39.82
CA ASN A 142 12.02 -19.53 -41.19
C ASN A 142 12.51 -18.51 -42.24
N SER A 143 12.38 -17.22 -41.94
CA SER A 143 12.89 -16.11 -42.75
C SER A 143 14.37 -15.80 -42.49
N ARG A 144 15.08 -16.63 -41.70
CA ARG A 144 16.49 -16.46 -41.31
C ARG A 144 16.78 -15.19 -40.51
N GLU A 145 15.77 -14.66 -39.82
CA GLU A 145 15.96 -13.58 -38.84
C GLU A 145 16.58 -14.14 -37.56
N LYS A 146 17.41 -13.33 -36.88
CA LYS A 146 18.09 -13.77 -35.67
C LYS A 146 17.17 -13.65 -34.46
N VAL A 147 16.82 -14.79 -33.84
CA VAL A 147 16.03 -14.85 -32.60
C VAL A 147 16.90 -15.37 -31.45
N VAL A 148 16.86 -14.70 -30.29
CA VAL A 148 17.64 -15.08 -29.11
C VAL A 148 16.76 -15.17 -27.86
N GLY A 149 17.08 -16.11 -26.97
CA GLY A 149 16.43 -16.23 -25.66
C GLY A 149 17.33 -15.72 -24.54
N PHE A 150 16.80 -14.86 -23.69
CA PHE A 150 17.45 -14.39 -22.48
C PHE A 150 16.82 -15.07 -21.27
N LYS A 151 17.51 -16.06 -20.73
CA LYS A 151 17.05 -16.85 -19.60
C LYS A 151 17.39 -16.12 -18.29
N ILE A 152 16.39 -15.83 -17.46
CA ILE A 152 16.60 -15.22 -16.15
C ILE A 152 16.77 -16.26 -15.04
N ASP A 153 17.50 -15.88 -14.00
CA ASP A 153 17.77 -16.75 -12.85
C ASP A 153 16.57 -16.86 -11.90
N ASN A 154 15.77 -15.79 -11.75
CA ASN A 154 14.65 -15.74 -10.83
C ASN A 154 13.30 -15.84 -11.59
N PRO A 155 12.70 -17.03 -11.72
CA PRO A 155 11.43 -17.21 -12.42
C PRO A 155 10.26 -16.48 -11.77
N ASP A 156 10.33 -16.14 -10.48
CA ASP A 156 9.25 -15.44 -9.78
C ASP A 156 8.91 -14.09 -10.44
N GLU A 157 9.88 -13.44 -11.09
CA GLU A 157 9.64 -12.19 -11.83
C GLU A 157 8.63 -12.34 -12.96
N LEU A 158 8.48 -13.55 -13.51
CA LEU A 158 7.59 -13.85 -14.63
C LEU A 158 6.25 -14.44 -14.19
N THR A 159 5.95 -14.42 -12.88
CA THR A 159 4.67 -14.91 -12.38
C THR A 159 3.54 -14.02 -12.90
N GLY A 160 2.79 -14.52 -13.88
CA GLY A 160 1.59 -13.89 -14.43
C GLY A 160 0.38 -14.10 -13.51
N ILE A 161 -0.57 -13.17 -13.54
CA ILE A 161 -1.78 -13.20 -12.70
C ILE A 161 -3.00 -13.51 -13.55
N ASN A 162 -3.41 -14.77 -13.57
CA ASN A 162 -4.62 -15.23 -14.24
C ASN A 162 -5.78 -15.48 -13.25
N THR A 163 -5.44 -15.83 -12.00
CA THR A 163 -6.39 -16.17 -10.94
C THR A 163 -6.13 -15.36 -9.66
N ARG A 164 -7.09 -15.42 -8.71
CA ARG A 164 -6.90 -14.81 -7.39
C ARG A 164 -5.83 -15.52 -6.56
N ASN A 165 -5.55 -16.80 -6.84
CA ASN A 165 -4.45 -17.53 -6.22
C ASN A 165 -3.11 -16.99 -6.71
N ASP A 166 -2.97 -16.73 -8.01
CA ASP A 166 -1.76 -16.13 -8.59
C ASP A 166 -1.51 -14.74 -8.01
N LEU A 167 -2.57 -13.94 -7.86
CA LEU A 167 -2.48 -12.63 -7.21
C LEU A 167 -1.97 -12.74 -5.77
N ALA A 168 -2.44 -13.74 -5.00
CA ALA A 168 -1.98 -13.96 -3.64
C ALA A 168 -0.50 -14.38 -3.58
N LEU A 169 -0.06 -15.25 -4.51
CA LEU A 169 1.34 -15.64 -4.65
C LEU A 169 2.22 -14.43 -5.00
N ALA A 170 1.85 -13.67 -6.03
CA ALA A 170 2.58 -12.48 -6.45
C ALA A 170 2.65 -11.42 -5.35
N THR A 171 1.57 -11.25 -4.58
CA THR A 171 1.54 -10.36 -3.41
C THR A 171 2.52 -10.82 -2.33
N SER A 172 2.62 -12.13 -2.07
CA SER A 172 3.57 -12.67 -1.09
C SER A 172 5.02 -12.42 -1.52
N ILE A 173 5.34 -12.64 -2.80
CA ILE A 173 6.68 -12.38 -3.35
C ILE A 173 7.04 -10.89 -3.23
N MET A 174 6.11 -10.00 -3.61
CA MET A 174 6.34 -8.55 -3.52
C MET A 174 6.51 -8.09 -2.07
N ARG A 175 5.69 -8.61 -1.14
CA ARG A 175 5.82 -8.35 0.30
C ARG A 175 7.20 -8.73 0.81
N ASN A 176 7.69 -9.92 0.44
CA ASN A 176 9.02 -10.39 0.85
C ASN A 176 10.12 -9.44 0.33
N ARG A 177 10.08 -9.05 -0.95
CA ARG A 177 11.03 -8.07 -1.51
C ARG A 177 11.02 -6.73 -0.79
N ILE A 178 9.83 -6.19 -0.51
CA ILE A 178 9.70 -4.89 0.18
C ILE A 178 10.25 -4.98 1.60
N ASN A 179 9.86 -6.02 2.34
CA ASN A 179 10.31 -6.22 3.71
C ASN A 179 11.83 -6.45 3.78
N GLU A 180 12.37 -7.27 2.88
CA GLU A 180 13.81 -7.49 2.77
C GLU A 180 14.58 -6.19 2.50
N LYS A 181 14.09 -5.36 1.57
CA LYS A 181 14.67 -4.04 1.31
C LYS A 181 14.71 -3.17 2.57
N HIS A 182 13.65 -3.18 3.38
CA HIS A 182 13.65 -2.42 4.63
C HIS A 182 14.63 -3.00 5.66
N MET A 183 14.68 -4.33 5.80
CA MET A 183 15.61 -4.98 6.72
C MET A 183 17.08 -4.74 6.34
N GLN A 184 17.42 -4.83 5.05
CA GLN A 184 18.75 -4.49 4.53
C GLN A 184 19.14 -3.01 4.81
N ASN A 185 18.14 -2.11 4.93
CA ASN A 185 18.34 -0.71 5.27
C ASN A 185 18.34 -0.43 6.81
N GLY A 186 18.41 -1.47 7.63
CA GLY A 186 18.55 -1.35 9.09
C GLY A 186 17.23 -1.29 9.87
N VAL A 187 16.10 -1.68 9.28
CA VAL A 187 14.81 -1.78 9.98
C VAL A 187 14.66 -3.17 10.59
N THR A 188 14.27 -3.26 11.86
CA THR A 188 13.93 -4.55 12.47
C THR A 188 12.47 -4.89 12.16
N ILE A 189 12.22 -5.96 11.40
CA ILE A 189 10.88 -6.51 11.19
C ILE A 189 10.82 -7.85 11.91
N ILE A 190 10.01 -7.93 12.97
CA ILE A 190 9.96 -9.10 13.86
C ILE A 190 9.41 -10.34 13.14
N ASP A 191 8.36 -10.17 12.35
CA ASP A 191 7.79 -11.23 11.51
C ASP A 191 7.49 -10.66 10.11
N PRO A 192 8.39 -10.86 9.14
CA PRO A 192 8.20 -10.41 7.77
C PRO A 192 7.03 -11.07 7.04
N GLN A 193 6.55 -12.25 7.48
CA GLN A 193 5.46 -12.96 6.80
C GLN A 193 4.09 -12.34 7.10
N THR A 194 3.96 -11.62 8.22
CA THR A 194 2.71 -10.96 8.63
C THR A 194 2.82 -9.43 8.65
N THR A 195 3.91 -8.88 8.11
CA THR A 195 4.11 -7.42 8.01
C THR A 195 3.86 -6.97 6.58
N TYR A 196 2.97 -6.00 6.40
CA TYR A 196 2.53 -5.51 5.09
C TYR A 196 2.95 -4.05 4.92
N ILE A 197 3.81 -3.79 3.93
CA ILE A 197 4.37 -2.47 3.67
C ILE A 197 4.19 -2.16 2.18
N ASP A 198 3.58 -1.02 1.85
CA ASP A 198 3.47 -0.56 0.46
C ASP A 198 4.82 -0.11 -0.11
N HIS A 199 5.01 -0.28 -1.41
CA HIS A 199 6.27 0.04 -2.10
C HIS A 199 6.75 1.50 -1.91
N ALA A 200 5.83 2.45 -1.74
CA ALA A 200 6.15 3.88 -1.60
C ALA A 200 6.48 4.30 -0.15
N VAL A 201 6.38 3.39 0.81
CA VAL A 201 6.68 3.66 2.22
C VAL A 201 8.20 3.80 2.43
N SER A 202 8.57 4.71 3.34
CA SER A 202 9.96 4.86 3.77
C SER A 202 10.05 4.74 5.29
N ILE A 203 10.97 3.91 5.77
CA ILE A 203 11.22 3.65 7.20
C ILE A 203 12.71 3.81 7.42
N SER A 204 13.09 4.62 8.40
CA SER A 204 14.50 4.85 8.73
C SER A 204 15.04 3.75 9.64
N ALA A 205 16.37 3.58 9.63
CA ALA A 205 17.08 2.60 10.44
C ALA A 205 16.74 2.66 11.94
N ASP A 206 16.96 1.53 12.61
CA ASP A 206 16.73 1.30 14.05
C ASP A 206 15.25 1.36 14.48
N THR A 207 14.34 1.49 13.53
CA THR A 207 12.89 1.33 13.78
C THR A 207 12.52 -0.15 13.83
N THR A 208 11.67 -0.51 14.79
CA THR A 208 11.14 -1.87 14.98
C THR A 208 9.67 -1.94 14.57
N ILE A 209 9.35 -2.90 13.70
CA ILE A 209 7.99 -3.22 13.24
C ILE A 209 7.60 -4.60 13.76
N TRP A 210 6.52 -4.66 14.52
CA TRP A 210 5.97 -5.89 15.09
C TRP A 210 5.00 -6.59 14.12
N PRO A 211 4.69 -7.88 14.36
CA PRO A 211 3.84 -8.69 13.49
C PRO A 211 2.45 -8.07 13.22
N ASN A 212 1.79 -8.50 12.14
CA ASN A 212 0.43 -8.05 11.78
C ASN A 212 0.27 -6.54 11.57
N THR A 213 1.36 -5.82 11.32
CA THR A 213 1.34 -4.37 11.04
C THR A 213 1.10 -4.12 9.56
N HIS A 214 0.30 -3.09 9.26
CA HIS A 214 0.00 -2.66 7.90
C HIS A 214 0.39 -1.18 7.71
N ILE A 215 1.32 -0.91 6.79
CA ILE A 215 1.86 0.43 6.53
C ILE A 215 1.67 0.77 5.05
N TYR A 216 0.80 1.74 4.77
CA TYR A 216 0.28 1.99 3.43
C TYR A 216 0.55 3.40 2.91
N GLY A 217 0.38 3.55 1.60
CA GLY A 217 0.43 4.81 0.88
C GLY A 217 1.82 5.43 0.89
N LYS A 218 1.90 6.72 1.23
CA LYS A 218 3.15 7.49 1.27
C LYS A 218 3.67 7.68 2.70
N THR A 219 3.41 6.72 3.59
CA THR A 219 3.83 6.78 4.99
C THR A 219 5.35 6.91 5.11
N ARG A 220 5.79 7.77 6.04
CA ARG A 220 7.21 7.98 6.35
C ARG A 220 7.44 7.84 7.84
N ILE A 221 8.37 6.97 8.23
CA ILE A 221 8.69 6.69 9.63
C ILE A 221 10.17 7.03 9.88
N GLY A 222 10.40 7.85 10.91
CA GLY A 222 11.72 8.27 11.38
C GLY A 222 12.53 7.14 12.02
N LYS A 223 13.62 7.50 12.68
CA LYS A 223 14.55 6.57 13.36
C LYS A 223 14.03 6.18 14.73
N ASN A 224 14.51 5.05 15.26
CA ASN A 224 14.26 4.61 16.64
C ASN A 224 12.76 4.57 17.01
N CYS A 225 11.89 4.28 16.04
CA CYS A 225 10.46 4.15 16.31
C CYS A 225 10.11 2.71 16.66
N THR A 226 9.02 2.52 17.38
CA THR A 226 8.43 1.20 17.61
C THR A 226 6.99 1.23 17.13
N ILE A 227 6.67 0.37 16.16
CA ILE A 227 5.31 0.17 15.66
C ILE A 227 4.85 -1.21 16.09
N GLU A 228 3.96 -1.28 17.06
CA GLU A 228 3.50 -2.52 17.66
C GLU A 228 2.34 -3.17 16.89
N THR A 229 2.10 -4.44 17.24
CA THR A 229 1.25 -5.39 16.53
C THR A 229 -0.13 -4.87 16.19
N GLY A 230 -0.64 -5.26 15.01
CA GLY A 230 -2.00 -4.96 14.57
C GLY A 230 -2.26 -3.49 14.25
N SER A 231 -1.21 -2.64 14.24
CA SER A 231 -1.37 -1.24 13.86
C SER A 231 -1.54 -1.07 12.35
N ILE A 232 -2.42 -0.15 11.96
CA ILE A 232 -2.66 0.23 10.57
C ILE A 232 -2.30 1.71 10.42
N ILE A 233 -1.36 2.01 9.53
CA ILE A 233 -0.82 3.36 9.32
C ILE A 233 -0.87 3.70 7.84
N LYS A 234 -1.56 4.78 7.47
CA LYS A 234 -1.72 5.20 6.08
C LYS A 234 -1.42 6.68 5.91
N ASP A 235 -0.66 7.01 4.87
CA ASP A 235 -0.35 8.38 4.44
C ASP A 235 0.10 9.32 5.58
N THR A 236 0.86 8.78 6.54
CA THR A 236 1.21 9.47 7.78
C THR A 236 2.70 9.76 7.86
N LYS A 237 3.08 10.90 8.43
CA LYS A 237 4.47 11.22 8.74
C LYS A 237 4.73 11.07 10.24
N ILE A 238 5.58 10.12 10.59
CA ILE A 238 6.03 9.80 11.95
C ILE A 238 7.49 10.22 12.09
N SER A 239 7.77 11.09 13.06
CA SER A 239 9.12 11.58 13.36
C SER A 239 9.87 10.60 14.28
N ASP A 240 11.13 10.90 14.59
CA ASP A 240 12.00 9.97 15.34
C ASP A 240 11.52 9.70 16.77
N ASN A 241 11.83 8.51 17.30
CA ASN A 241 11.55 8.11 18.69
C ASN A 241 10.05 8.08 19.02
N VAL A 242 9.19 7.75 18.05
CA VAL A 242 7.75 7.58 18.28
C VAL A 242 7.42 6.14 18.62
N HIS A 243 6.51 5.94 19.57
CA HIS A 243 5.99 4.62 19.94
C HIS A 243 4.50 4.53 19.63
N VAL A 244 4.17 3.73 18.62
CA VAL A 244 2.80 3.34 18.31
C VAL A 244 2.55 1.98 18.96
N LYS A 245 1.69 1.96 19.98
CA LYS A 245 1.26 0.77 20.71
C LYS A 245 0.23 -0.04 19.91
N PRO A 246 -0.16 -1.25 20.37
CA PRO A 246 -0.91 -2.18 19.56
C PRO A 246 -2.27 -1.64 19.11
N TYR A 247 -2.71 -2.13 17.94
CA TYR A 247 -4.06 -1.91 17.42
C TYR A 247 -4.44 -0.43 17.24
N CYS A 248 -3.47 0.41 16.86
CA CYS A 248 -3.77 1.78 16.47
C CYS A 248 -4.15 1.87 15.00
N VAL A 249 -5.09 2.76 14.69
CA VAL A 249 -5.45 3.09 13.30
C VAL A 249 -5.13 4.57 13.07
N ILE A 250 -4.20 4.85 12.17
CA ILE A 250 -3.62 6.18 11.95
C ILE A 250 -3.66 6.52 10.47
N GLU A 251 -4.36 7.60 10.12
CA GLU A 251 -4.56 8.02 8.73
C GLU A 251 -4.21 9.50 8.56
N GLU A 252 -3.47 9.84 7.50
CA GLU A 252 -3.25 11.22 7.01
C GLU A 252 -2.87 12.21 8.12
N SER A 253 -1.93 11.78 8.99
CA SER A 253 -1.57 12.48 10.22
C SER A 253 -0.09 12.86 10.27
N PHE A 254 0.24 13.79 11.16
CA PHE A 254 1.62 14.12 11.53
C PHE A 254 1.86 13.86 13.01
N ILE A 255 2.90 13.09 13.31
CA ILE A 255 3.28 12.71 14.67
C ILE A 255 4.73 13.12 14.89
N ASP A 256 4.95 14.06 15.80
CA ASP A 256 6.27 14.58 16.14
C ASP A 256 6.97 13.69 17.18
N SER A 257 8.28 13.91 17.35
CA SER A 257 9.17 13.03 18.09
C SER A 257 8.78 12.78 19.55
N LYS A 258 9.15 11.61 20.07
CA LYS A 258 8.92 11.19 21.47
C LYS A 258 7.44 11.07 21.85
N THR A 259 6.55 11.05 20.86
CA THR A 259 5.10 10.87 21.07
C THR A 259 4.77 9.40 21.25
N VAL A 260 3.81 9.12 22.13
CA VAL A 260 3.28 7.77 22.36
C VAL A 260 1.82 7.73 21.97
N ILE A 261 1.42 6.75 21.17
CA ILE A 261 0.05 6.58 20.68
C ILE A 261 -0.44 5.19 21.04
N GLY A 262 -1.64 5.10 21.61
CA GLY A 262 -2.35 3.86 21.88
C GLY A 262 -2.07 3.23 23.25
N PRO A 263 -2.43 1.94 23.41
CA PRO A 263 -3.01 1.04 22.39
C PRO A 263 -4.43 1.47 21.97
N PHE A 264 -5.01 0.91 20.91
CA PHE A 264 -6.41 1.16 20.52
C PHE A 264 -6.76 2.65 20.29
N ALA A 265 -5.80 3.46 19.86
CA ALA A 265 -6.05 4.85 19.50
C ALA A 265 -6.43 4.96 18.02
N ARG A 266 -7.26 5.97 17.70
CA ARG A 266 -7.63 6.29 16.33
C ARG A 266 -7.23 7.72 15.99
N LEU A 267 -6.34 7.88 15.01
CA LEU A 267 -6.02 9.18 14.43
C LEU A 267 -6.60 9.25 13.03
N ARG A 268 -7.48 10.22 12.82
CA ARG A 268 -8.12 10.50 11.55
C ARG A 268 -7.38 11.62 10.81
N PRO A 269 -7.71 11.86 9.53
CA PRO A 269 -7.04 12.88 8.74
C PRO A 269 -6.95 14.25 9.40
N GLU A 270 -5.89 14.96 9.03
CA GLU A 270 -5.54 16.30 9.50
C GLU A 270 -5.21 16.38 11.00
N SER A 271 -4.92 15.25 11.66
CA SER A 271 -4.44 15.24 13.05
C SER A 271 -2.94 15.55 13.11
N LYS A 272 -2.55 16.49 13.99
CA LYS A 272 -1.16 16.93 14.17
C LYS A 272 -0.79 16.87 15.65
N LEU A 273 0.11 15.95 16.01
CA LEU A 273 0.60 15.75 17.36
C LEU A 273 2.02 16.30 17.49
N GLY A 274 2.25 17.20 18.43
CA GLY A 274 3.55 17.76 18.77
C GLY A 274 4.40 16.82 19.63
N LYS A 275 5.60 17.26 20.01
CA LYS A 275 6.58 16.44 20.72
C LYS A 275 6.09 16.00 22.09
N ASN A 276 6.46 14.79 22.51
CA ASN A 276 6.15 14.25 23.85
C ASN A 276 4.64 14.20 24.16
N VAL A 277 3.78 14.19 23.13
CA VAL A 277 2.33 14.00 23.32
C VAL A 277 2.06 12.55 23.73
N ARG A 278 1.00 12.34 24.51
CA ARG A 278 0.53 10.98 24.85
C ARG A 278 -0.94 10.85 24.51
N ILE A 279 -1.22 10.00 23.53
CA ILE A 279 -2.57 9.56 23.19
C ILE A 279 -2.69 8.13 23.68
N GLY A 280 -3.59 7.87 24.61
CA GLY A 280 -3.76 6.53 25.17
C GLY A 280 -4.95 5.80 24.57
N ASN A 281 -5.51 4.88 25.35
CA ASN A 281 -6.48 3.92 24.85
C ASN A 281 -7.88 4.47 24.64
N PHE A 282 -8.48 4.06 23.52
CA PHE A 282 -9.82 4.46 23.09
C PHE A 282 -9.96 5.97 22.95
N VAL A 283 -8.89 6.62 22.47
CA VAL A 283 -8.89 8.04 22.13
C VAL A 283 -8.97 8.19 20.62
N GLU A 284 -9.96 8.95 20.15
CA GLU A 284 -10.13 9.31 18.75
C GLU A 284 -9.82 10.79 18.54
N ILE A 285 -9.00 11.10 17.54
CA ILE A 285 -8.60 12.47 17.18
C ILE A 285 -8.86 12.69 15.71
N LYS A 286 -9.43 13.84 15.37
CA LYS A 286 -9.71 14.22 13.98
C LYS A 286 -9.51 15.72 13.78
N LYS A 287 -8.76 16.11 12.75
CA LYS A 287 -8.62 17.52 12.36
C LYS A 287 -8.25 18.42 13.54
N SER A 288 -7.35 17.94 14.38
CA SER A 288 -6.96 18.60 15.62
C SER A 288 -5.46 18.77 15.72
N LYS A 289 -5.03 19.90 16.26
CA LYS A 289 -3.63 20.18 16.59
C LYS A 289 -3.45 20.05 18.09
N ILE A 290 -2.63 19.10 18.53
CA ILE A 290 -2.27 18.91 19.93
C ILE A 290 -0.79 19.20 20.07
N THR A 291 -0.46 20.20 20.87
CA THR A 291 0.94 20.65 21.01
C THR A 291 1.67 19.90 22.12
N GLN A 292 2.93 20.27 22.35
CA GLN A 292 3.89 19.45 23.08
C GLN A 292 3.47 19.11 24.53
N GLY A 293 3.81 17.90 24.96
CA GLY A 293 3.63 17.46 26.35
C GLY A 293 2.18 17.19 26.77
N THR A 294 1.20 17.47 25.91
CA THR A 294 -0.21 17.26 26.19
C THR A 294 -0.58 15.79 26.20
N LYS A 295 -1.49 15.42 27.12
CA LYS A 295 -1.91 14.04 27.34
C LYS A 295 -3.42 13.92 27.21
N ALA A 296 -3.87 12.95 26.42
CA ALA A 296 -5.24 12.45 26.38
C ALA A 296 -5.15 10.93 26.46
N ASN A 297 -5.22 10.40 27.67
CA ASN A 297 -4.83 9.00 27.91
C ASN A 297 -5.99 8.01 27.74
N HIS A 298 -7.25 8.42 27.89
CA HIS A 298 -8.36 7.48 28.02
C HIS A 298 -9.65 8.01 27.41
N LEU A 299 -10.35 7.16 26.64
CA LEU A 299 -11.79 7.27 26.33
C LEU A 299 -12.25 8.69 25.95
N SER A 300 -11.59 9.31 24.97
CA SER A 300 -11.86 10.72 24.62
C SER A 300 -12.02 10.90 23.12
N TYR A 301 -12.87 11.83 22.71
CA TYR A 301 -12.99 12.28 21.33
C TYR A 301 -12.57 13.74 21.20
N ILE A 302 -11.57 13.99 20.34
CA ILE A 302 -10.97 15.31 20.10
C ILE A 302 -11.07 15.65 18.60
N GLY A 303 -12.18 16.26 18.22
CA GLY A 303 -12.49 16.69 16.86
C GLY A 303 -12.37 18.21 16.70
N ASP A 304 -11.82 18.66 15.57
CA ASP A 304 -11.78 20.07 15.17
C ASP A 304 -11.26 21.00 16.29
N SER A 305 -10.11 20.65 16.88
CA SER A 305 -9.61 21.31 18.10
C SER A 305 -8.17 21.81 18.00
N GLU A 306 -7.86 22.88 18.75
CA GLU A 306 -6.50 23.36 18.98
C GLU A 306 -6.19 23.27 20.48
N ILE A 307 -5.27 22.38 20.85
CA ILE A 307 -4.90 22.12 22.24
C ILE A 307 -3.45 22.52 22.47
N GLY A 308 -3.27 23.44 23.41
CA GLY A 308 -2.01 24.00 23.89
C GLY A 308 -1.13 22.98 24.59
N ALA A 309 0.00 23.46 25.10
CA ALA A 309 1.08 22.63 25.62
C ALA A 309 0.78 22.20 27.06
N ASN A 310 1.25 21.02 27.44
CA ASN A 310 1.14 20.48 28.79
C ASN A 310 -0.32 20.45 29.33
N VAL A 311 -1.29 20.25 28.44
CA VAL A 311 -2.69 20.08 28.82
C VAL A 311 -2.93 18.64 29.27
N ASN A 312 -3.73 18.45 30.31
CA ASN A 312 -4.22 17.14 30.70
C ASN A 312 -5.70 17.01 30.36
N ILE A 313 -6.01 16.17 29.37
CA ILE A 313 -7.38 15.82 28.99
C ILE A 313 -7.85 14.63 29.83
N GLY A 314 -8.84 14.87 30.69
CA GLY A 314 -9.45 13.85 31.54
C GLY A 314 -10.14 12.75 30.75
N CYS A 315 -10.23 11.57 31.34
CA CYS A 315 -10.93 10.42 30.75
C CYS A 315 -12.40 10.78 30.45
N GLY A 316 -12.96 10.34 29.32
CA GLY A 316 -14.35 10.63 28.97
C GLY A 316 -14.57 12.01 28.36
N THR A 317 -13.51 12.75 28.01
CA THR A 317 -13.66 14.10 27.48
C THR A 317 -14.12 14.08 26.02
N ILE A 318 -15.13 14.90 25.71
CA ILE A 318 -15.66 15.05 24.34
C ILE A 318 -15.61 16.52 23.92
N THR A 319 -14.98 16.81 22.78
CA THR A 319 -15.15 18.10 22.10
C THR A 319 -16.35 18.00 21.16
N CYS A 320 -17.52 18.46 21.62
CA CYS A 320 -18.78 18.44 20.88
C CYS A 320 -18.72 19.48 19.75
N ASN A 321 -18.17 19.07 18.62
CA ASN A 321 -17.83 19.92 17.49
C ASN A 321 -18.93 20.07 16.43
N TYR A 322 -20.10 19.44 16.59
CA TYR A 322 -21.16 19.39 15.58
C TYR A 322 -22.52 19.73 16.20
N ASP A 323 -23.24 20.70 15.64
CA ASP A 323 -24.55 21.16 16.13
C ASP A 323 -25.75 20.45 15.49
N GLY A 324 -25.49 19.51 14.56
CA GLY A 324 -26.52 18.90 13.70
C GLY A 324 -26.46 19.35 12.25
N VAL A 325 -25.75 20.44 11.94
CA VAL A 325 -25.60 21.02 10.59
C VAL A 325 -24.16 21.45 10.30
N LYS A 326 -23.52 22.21 11.19
CA LYS A 326 -22.20 22.81 11.03
C LYS A 326 -21.22 22.31 12.10
N LYS A 327 -19.93 22.50 11.80
CA LYS A 327 -18.84 22.18 12.72
C LYS A 327 -18.12 23.41 13.22
N TYR A 328 -17.72 23.37 14.49
CA TYR A 328 -17.05 24.49 15.17
C TYR A 328 -15.81 24.02 15.91
N LYS A 329 -14.92 24.97 16.20
CA LYS A 329 -13.62 24.73 16.80
C LYS A 329 -13.65 24.87 18.32
N THR A 330 -12.99 23.95 19.02
CA THR A 330 -12.65 24.10 20.45
C THR A 330 -11.19 24.53 20.59
N ILE A 331 -10.92 25.53 21.42
CA ILE A 331 -9.56 26.00 21.70
C ILE A 331 -9.28 25.78 23.19
N ILE A 332 -8.23 25.03 23.51
CA ILE A 332 -7.77 24.81 24.88
C ILE A 332 -6.33 25.31 24.95
N GLU A 333 -6.06 26.33 25.76
CA GLU A 333 -4.71 26.91 25.89
C GLU A 333 -3.80 26.07 26.82
N ASP A 334 -2.55 26.52 26.98
CA ASP A 334 -1.51 25.78 27.70
C ASP A 334 -1.85 25.52 29.18
N ASN A 335 -1.31 24.44 29.73
CA ASN A 335 -1.37 24.06 31.15
C ASN A 335 -2.80 23.96 31.71
N VAL A 336 -3.80 23.73 30.86
CA VAL A 336 -5.17 23.46 31.28
C VAL A 336 -5.28 22.05 31.86
N PHE A 337 -6.03 21.92 32.95
CA PHE A 337 -6.43 20.64 33.49
C PHE A 337 -7.92 20.40 33.23
N VAL A 338 -8.24 19.35 32.46
CA VAL A 338 -9.62 18.93 32.21
C VAL A 338 -9.95 17.73 33.09
N GLY A 339 -10.93 17.88 33.96
CA GLY A 339 -11.46 16.78 34.76
C GLY A 339 -12.17 15.73 33.91
N SER A 340 -12.28 14.51 34.44
CA SER A 340 -12.95 13.41 33.74
C SER A 340 -14.42 13.74 33.40
N ASP A 341 -14.92 13.10 32.35
CA ASP A 341 -16.31 13.20 31.87
C ASP A 341 -16.73 14.64 31.57
N SER A 342 -15.82 15.40 30.96
CA SER A 342 -16.08 16.79 30.56
C SER A 342 -16.52 16.88 29.10
N GLN A 343 -17.41 17.82 28.79
CA GLN A 343 -17.87 18.10 27.44
C GLN A 343 -17.60 19.55 27.09
N PHE A 344 -17.07 19.81 25.89
CA PHE A 344 -16.88 21.15 25.36
C PHE A 344 -17.84 21.37 24.19
N ILE A 345 -18.87 22.20 24.39
CA ILE A 345 -19.80 22.56 23.33
C ILE A 345 -19.13 23.64 22.47
N ALA A 346 -18.66 23.26 21.28
CA ALA A 346 -17.98 24.18 20.39
C ALA A 346 -18.98 25.16 19.74
N PRO A 347 -18.57 26.42 19.46
CA PRO A 347 -17.24 26.98 19.70
C PRO A 347 -17.02 27.40 21.15
N VAL A 348 -15.88 27.03 21.74
CA VAL A 348 -15.50 27.47 23.09
C VAL A 348 -13.99 27.57 23.24
N LYS A 349 -13.54 28.52 24.07
CA LYS A 349 -12.14 28.76 24.41
C LYS A 349 -11.90 28.57 25.91
N ILE A 350 -10.93 27.75 26.26
CA ILE A 350 -10.47 27.51 27.63
C ILE A 350 -9.12 28.20 27.82
N GLY A 351 -9.09 29.20 28.69
CA GLY A 351 -7.91 30.02 28.94
C GLY A 351 -6.79 29.27 29.65
N LYS A 352 -5.56 29.74 29.44
CA LYS A 352 -4.33 29.16 29.99
C LYS A 352 -4.43 28.91 31.49
N GLY A 353 -3.99 27.74 31.94
CA GLY A 353 -3.96 27.37 33.37
C GLY A 353 -5.33 27.14 34.01
N ALA A 354 -6.43 27.19 33.24
CA ALA A 354 -7.75 26.92 33.78
C ALA A 354 -7.91 25.44 34.20
N THR A 355 -8.84 25.21 35.12
CA THR A 355 -9.24 23.88 35.58
C THR A 355 -10.73 23.67 35.27
N ILE A 356 -11.05 22.56 34.61
CA ILE A 356 -12.43 22.11 34.40
C ILE A 356 -12.70 21.01 35.42
N GLY A 357 -13.69 21.19 36.28
CA GLY A 357 -14.05 20.14 37.23
C GLY A 357 -14.71 18.94 36.53
N ALA A 358 -14.56 17.75 37.11
CA ALA A 358 -15.13 16.53 36.53
C ALA A 358 -16.66 16.59 36.38
N GLY A 359 -17.17 15.99 35.31
CA GLY A 359 -18.60 15.95 34.97
C GLY A 359 -19.16 17.28 34.47
N SER A 360 -18.32 18.18 33.95
CA SER A 360 -18.75 19.52 33.52
C SER A 360 -19.03 19.56 32.02
N THR A 361 -20.20 20.10 31.64
CA THR A 361 -20.52 20.55 30.27
C THR A 361 -20.24 22.03 30.12
N ILE A 362 -19.21 22.39 29.35
CA ILE A 362 -18.76 23.77 29.17
C ILE A 362 -19.36 24.35 27.89
N THR A 363 -20.15 25.41 28.03
CA THR A 363 -20.86 26.10 26.94
C THR A 363 -20.36 27.52 26.69
N GLU A 364 -19.51 28.04 27.58
CA GLU A 364 -19.00 29.42 27.53
C GLU A 364 -17.48 29.42 27.72
N ASN A 365 -16.84 30.49 27.24
CA ASN A 365 -15.40 30.65 27.39
C ASN A 365 -15.01 30.68 28.87
N VAL A 366 -13.93 29.98 29.20
CA VAL A 366 -13.39 29.94 30.57
C VAL A 366 -12.16 30.85 30.62
N PRO A 367 -12.13 31.88 31.48
CA PRO A 367 -10.97 32.75 31.63
C PRO A 367 -9.72 31.99 32.12
N PRO A 368 -8.50 32.52 31.87
CA PRO A 368 -7.27 31.94 32.39
C PRO A 368 -7.28 31.75 33.91
N ASN A 369 -6.59 30.71 34.39
CA ASN A 369 -6.44 30.38 35.82
C ASN A 369 -7.76 30.27 36.60
N SER A 370 -8.88 30.02 35.92
CA SER A 370 -10.20 29.87 36.55
C SER A 370 -10.57 28.41 36.75
N LEU A 371 -11.39 28.14 37.76
CA LEU A 371 -12.12 26.87 37.88
C LEU A 371 -13.51 27.01 37.24
N ALA A 372 -13.82 26.16 36.27
CA ALA A 372 -15.18 26.05 35.71
C ALA A 372 -15.86 24.77 36.20
N LEU A 373 -17.12 24.91 36.62
CA LEU A 373 -17.98 23.82 37.09
C LEU A 373 -19.37 23.96 36.47
N SER A 374 -19.87 22.89 35.89
CA SER A 374 -21.26 22.82 35.40
C SER A 374 -21.88 21.47 35.73
N ARG A 375 -22.04 21.23 37.04
CA ARG A 375 -22.63 20.02 37.62
C ARG A 375 -23.68 20.35 38.66
N SER A 376 -24.69 19.49 38.79
CA SER A 376 -25.69 19.60 39.86
C SER A 376 -25.07 19.26 41.22
N LYS A 377 -25.59 19.86 42.30
CA LYS A 377 -25.26 19.41 43.65
C LYS A 377 -25.75 17.98 43.83
N GLN A 378 -24.90 17.12 44.37
CA GLN A 378 -25.26 15.74 44.66
C GLN A 378 -26.43 15.70 45.66
N VAL A 379 -27.45 14.88 45.37
CA VAL A 379 -28.59 14.62 46.26
C VAL A 379 -28.61 13.13 46.60
N ILE A 380 -28.76 12.82 47.89
CA ILE A 380 -28.86 11.45 48.38
C ILE A 380 -30.30 11.17 48.81
N LYS A 381 -30.97 10.25 48.11
CA LYS A 381 -32.28 9.72 48.51
C LYS A 381 -32.09 8.43 49.29
N LYS A 382 -32.10 8.53 50.63
CA LYS A 382 -31.99 7.36 51.51
C LYS A 382 -33.16 6.41 51.28
N ASP A 383 -32.92 5.12 51.47
CA ASP A 383 -33.93 4.05 51.40
C ASP A 383 -34.68 3.94 50.06
N TRP A 384 -34.08 4.42 48.97
CA TRP A 384 -34.67 4.32 47.64
C TRP A 384 -34.70 2.86 47.16
N LYS A 385 -35.89 2.27 47.11
CA LYS A 385 -36.10 0.91 46.57
C LYS A 385 -36.30 0.98 45.05
N ARG A 386 -35.45 0.28 44.30
CA ARG A 386 -35.65 0.07 42.86
C ARG A 386 -36.92 -0.75 42.66
N LYS A 387 -37.81 -0.31 41.75
CA LYS A 387 -38.95 -1.14 41.36
C LYS A 387 -38.42 -2.45 40.75
N GLU A 388 -38.82 -3.56 41.34
CA GLU A 388 -38.56 -4.88 40.77
C GLU A 388 -39.50 -5.09 39.57
N LYS A 389 -39.00 -5.78 38.55
CA LYS A 389 -39.86 -6.18 37.44
C LYS A 389 -40.87 -7.18 38.00
N THR A 390 -42.16 -6.90 37.87
CA THR A 390 -43.18 -7.93 38.02
C THR A 390 -43.08 -8.85 36.82
N ASP A 391 -42.90 -10.16 37.07
CA ASP A 391 -42.97 -11.16 36.01
C ASP A 391 -44.29 -11.01 35.23
N LYS A 392 -44.19 -11.06 33.89
CA LYS A 392 -45.32 -10.87 32.98
C LYS A 392 -46.15 -12.14 32.84
#